data_AF-A0A1H8RAL1-F1
#
_entry.id   AF-A0A1H8RAL1-F1
#
_cell.length_a   1.000
_cell.length_b   1.000
_cell.length_c   1.000
_cell.angle_alpha   90.00
_cell.angle_beta   90.00
_cell.angle_gamma   90.00
#
_symmetry.space_group_name_H-M   'P 1'
#
loop_
_entity.id
_entity.type
_entity.pdbx_description
1 polymer ?
#
loop_
_entity_poly.entity_id
_entity_poly.type
_entity_poly.pdbx_seq_one_letter_code
_entity_poly.pdbx_strand_id
1 'polypeptide(L)'
;MRVVLDLVLFNYSDRPIFAVNVDGIGYEVSGAYPETGKSTTAGFALMLGPKIVTWKLDGPKGTPGNGETVQNKNALALTQSQIVPGAKFISVHIYPDDTVELVTSVHFPRTTARGEKAAAKMDDRHGK
;
A
#
# COMPACT_ATOMS: atom_id res chain seq x y z
N MET A 1 4.51 -0.36 -21.66
CA MET A 1 5.45 0.69 -21.18
C MET A 1 5.86 0.36 -19.76
N ARG A 2 7.15 0.56 -19.43
CA ARG A 2 7.73 0.32 -18.10
C ARG A 2 8.03 1.65 -17.42
N VAL A 3 7.79 1.74 -16.12
CA VAL A 3 8.21 2.86 -15.26
C VAL A 3 9.06 2.32 -14.11
N VAL A 4 9.94 3.16 -13.59
CA VAL A 4 10.79 2.84 -12.44
C VAL A 4 10.62 3.97 -11.43
N LEU A 5 10.12 3.64 -10.25
CA LEU A 5 9.75 4.59 -9.19
C LEU A 5 10.15 4.02 -7.84
N ASP A 6 10.36 4.88 -6.86
CA ASP A 6 10.62 4.48 -5.48
C ASP A 6 9.29 4.20 -4.78
N LEU A 7 9.12 2.99 -4.22
CA LEU A 7 7.87 2.54 -3.64
C LEU A 7 7.77 2.91 -2.16
N VAL A 8 6.63 3.47 -1.73
CA VAL A 8 6.30 3.72 -0.32
C VAL A 8 4.99 3.05 0.06
N LEU A 9 4.99 2.30 1.17
CA LEU A 9 3.83 1.53 1.62
C LEU A 9 3.07 2.25 2.73
N PHE A 10 1.74 2.36 2.58
CA PHE A 10 0.80 2.81 3.59
C PHE A 10 -0.20 1.70 3.92
N ASN A 11 -0.21 1.26 5.17
CA ASN A 11 -1.13 0.28 5.73
C ASN A 11 -2.10 0.99 6.68
N TYR A 12 -3.40 0.97 6.34
CA TYR A 12 -4.45 1.56 7.15
C TYR A 12 -5.21 0.53 8.01
N SER A 13 -4.71 -0.72 8.08
CA SER A 13 -5.25 -1.75 8.97
C SER A 13 -4.69 -1.66 10.39
N ASP A 14 -5.40 -2.27 11.32
CA ASP A 14 -5.05 -2.38 12.75
C ASP A 14 -4.02 -3.46 13.06
N ARG A 15 -3.44 -4.06 12.02
CA ARG A 15 -2.49 -5.15 12.13
C ARG A 15 -1.33 -5.00 11.14
N PRO A 16 -0.16 -5.57 11.43
CA PRO A 16 0.96 -5.53 10.50
C PRO A 16 0.70 -6.41 9.28
N ILE A 17 1.35 -6.04 8.17
CA ILE A 17 1.31 -6.77 6.91
C ILE A 17 2.73 -6.99 6.39
N PHE A 18 2.93 -8.14 5.75
CA PHE A 18 4.23 -8.59 5.27
C PHE A 18 4.15 -9.07 3.84
N ALA A 19 5.31 -9.27 3.21
CA ALA A 19 5.42 -9.84 1.87
C ALA A 19 4.52 -9.13 0.85
N VAL A 20 4.38 -7.81 0.98
CA VAL A 20 3.57 -7.02 0.06
C VAL A 20 4.24 -7.01 -1.30
N ASN A 21 3.50 -7.38 -2.34
CA ASN A 21 3.98 -7.40 -3.71
C ASN A 21 3.02 -6.68 -4.65
N VAL A 22 3.55 -6.19 -5.77
CA VAL A 22 2.80 -5.63 -6.89
C VAL A 22 3.20 -6.42 -8.14
N ASP A 23 2.23 -7.12 -8.75
CA ASP A 23 2.43 -8.05 -9.87
C ASP A 23 3.52 -9.12 -9.58
N GLY A 24 3.57 -9.60 -8.33
CA GLY A 24 4.55 -10.59 -7.88
C GLY A 24 5.97 -10.03 -7.65
N ILE A 25 6.17 -8.72 -7.82
CA ILE A 25 7.44 -8.04 -7.53
C ILE A 25 7.35 -7.39 -6.14
N GLY A 26 8.44 -7.44 -5.38
CA GLY A 26 8.55 -6.82 -4.05
C GLY A 26 8.40 -7.80 -2.90
N TYR A 27 8.77 -7.34 -1.70
CA TYR A 27 8.61 -8.07 -0.44
C TYR A 27 8.52 -7.06 0.71
N GLU A 28 7.63 -6.10 0.56
CA GLU A 28 7.55 -4.98 1.51
C GLU A 28 6.84 -5.39 2.79
N VAL A 29 7.09 -4.62 3.85
CA VAL A 29 6.45 -4.81 5.15
C VAL A 29 5.96 -3.47 5.65
N SER A 30 4.88 -3.49 6.41
CA SER A 30 4.41 -2.33 7.15
C SER A 30 3.89 -2.75 8.51
N GLY A 31 4.18 -1.95 9.53
CA GLY A 31 3.47 -2.02 10.80
C GLY A 31 1.98 -1.73 10.63
N ALA A 32 1.22 -2.00 11.69
CA ALA A 32 -0.15 -1.55 11.83
C ALA A 32 -0.21 -0.02 11.84
N TYR A 33 -1.33 0.57 11.42
CA TYR A 33 -1.55 2.00 11.60
C TYR A 33 -1.46 2.40 13.09
N PRO A 34 -0.78 3.50 13.47
CA PRO A 34 -0.23 4.58 12.61
C PRO A 34 1.23 4.39 12.15
N GLU A 35 1.84 3.24 12.41
CA GLU A 35 3.26 2.96 12.11
C GLU A 35 3.48 2.57 10.63
N THR A 36 3.13 3.48 9.72
CA THR A 36 3.17 3.25 8.27
C THR A 36 3.71 4.46 7.48
N GLY A 37 4.03 4.28 6.19
CA GLY A 37 4.54 5.35 5.32
C GLY A 37 5.98 5.78 5.62
N LYS A 38 6.75 4.97 6.36
CA LYS A 38 8.09 5.31 6.86
C LYS A 38 9.25 4.64 6.10
N SER A 39 8.96 3.69 5.21
CA SER A 39 9.98 2.94 4.46
C SER A 39 9.85 3.20 2.95
N THR A 40 10.95 3.04 2.23
CA THR A 40 11.00 3.21 0.78
C THR A 40 11.88 2.15 0.13
N THR A 41 11.38 1.57 -0.96
CA THR A 41 12.17 0.67 -1.81
C THR A 41 12.50 1.36 -3.12
N ALA A 42 13.79 1.60 -3.34
CA ALA A 42 14.26 2.33 -4.51
C ALA A 42 14.21 1.49 -5.79
N GLY A 43 13.97 2.15 -6.93
CA GLY A 43 14.12 1.53 -8.25
C GLY A 43 13.08 0.46 -8.57
N PHE A 44 11.88 0.55 -8.00
CA PHE A 44 10.80 -0.41 -8.19
C PHE A 44 10.24 -0.33 -9.62
N ALA A 45 10.40 -1.41 -10.37
CA ALA A 45 10.04 -1.45 -11.78
C ALA A 45 8.64 -2.03 -12.01
N LEU A 46 7.79 -1.28 -12.68
CA LEU A 46 6.40 -1.66 -12.95
C LEU A 46 6.05 -1.51 -14.43
N MET A 47 5.26 -2.45 -14.94
CA MET A 47 4.60 -2.31 -16.23
C MET A 47 3.29 -1.56 -16.06
N LEU A 48 2.98 -0.62 -16.95
CA LEU A 48 1.64 -0.02 -16.98
C LEU A 48 0.58 -1.07 -17.32
N GLY A 49 -0.65 -0.86 -16.84
CA GLY A 49 -1.79 -1.74 -17.05
C GLY A 49 -2.44 -2.17 -15.73
N PRO A 50 -3.32 -3.20 -15.78
CA PRO A 50 -3.90 -3.81 -14.60
C PRO A 50 -2.84 -4.23 -13.58
N LYS A 51 -3.20 -4.16 -12.30
CA LYS A 51 -2.29 -4.42 -11.17
C LYS A 51 -2.95 -5.41 -10.23
N ILE A 52 -2.14 -6.35 -9.76
CA ILE A 52 -2.49 -7.23 -8.65
C ILE A 52 -1.55 -6.89 -7.50
N VAL A 53 -2.12 -6.64 -6.32
CA VAL A 53 -1.37 -6.41 -5.09
C VAL A 53 -1.77 -7.48 -4.11
N THR A 54 -0.79 -8.18 -3.55
CA THR A 54 -1.01 -9.14 -2.48
C THR A 54 -0.18 -8.82 -1.25
N TRP A 55 -0.65 -9.23 -0.09
CA TRP A 55 0.04 -9.07 1.18
C TRP A 55 -0.33 -10.21 2.14
N LYS A 56 0.57 -10.52 3.05
CA LYS A 56 0.36 -11.53 4.09
C LYS A 56 -0.04 -10.86 5.39
N LEU A 57 -1.13 -11.36 5.99
CA LEU A 57 -1.62 -10.90 7.29
C LEU A 57 -0.75 -11.46 8.42
N ASP A 58 -0.48 -10.64 9.43
CA ASP A 58 0.23 -11.05 10.64
C ASP A 58 -0.34 -10.35 11.88
N GLY A 59 0.16 -10.72 13.06
CA GLY A 59 -0.33 -10.23 14.34
C GLY A 59 0.01 -11.18 15.48
N PRO A 60 -0.45 -10.90 16.71
CA PRO A 60 -0.25 -11.78 17.86
C PRO A 60 -0.69 -13.23 17.57
N LYS A 61 -0.01 -14.20 18.19
CA LYS A 61 -0.33 -15.63 18.02
C LYS A 61 -1.82 -15.87 18.28
N GLY A 62 -2.49 -16.54 17.34
CA GLY A 62 -3.92 -16.84 17.42
C GLY A 62 -4.84 -15.79 16.78
N THR A 63 -4.29 -14.68 16.25
CA THR A 63 -5.09 -13.72 15.48
C THR A 63 -5.65 -14.41 14.23
N PRO A 64 -6.97 -14.33 13.97
CA PRO A 64 -7.58 -14.91 12.77
C PRO A 64 -6.91 -14.42 11.49
N GLY A 65 -6.74 -15.33 10.52
CA GLY A 65 -6.10 -15.03 9.24
C GLY A 65 -4.58 -14.81 9.31
N ASN A 66 -3.93 -14.95 10.47
CA ASN A 66 -2.46 -14.92 10.54
C ASN A 66 -1.86 -15.90 9.53
N GLY A 67 -0.97 -15.39 8.67
CA GLY A 67 -0.31 -16.16 7.64
C GLY A 67 -1.06 -16.26 6.32
N GLU A 68 -2.29 -15.79 6.25
CA GLU A 68 -3.08 -15.76 5.02
C GLU A 68 -2.54 -14.70 4.06
N THR A 69 -2.46 -15.05 2.77
CA THR A 69 -2.16 -14.10 1.70
C THR A 69 -3.46 -13.56 1.12
N VAL A 70 -3.66 -12.26 1.24
CA VAL A 70 -4.80 -11.51 0.71
C VAL A 70 -4.42 -10.89 -0.62
N GLN A 71 -5.39 -10.75 -1.52
CA GLN A 71 -5.27 -10.03 -2.78
C GLN A 71 -6.24 -8.84 -2.80
N ASN A 72 -5.86 -7.74 -3.46
CA ASN A 72 -6.74 -6.58 -3.64
C ASN A 72 -8.07 -6.96 -4.31
N LYS A 73 -9.20 -6.48 -3.74
CA LYS A 73 -10.55 -6.75 -4.24
C LYS A 73 -11.00 -5.83 -5.36
N ASN A 74 -10.48 -4.61 -5.41
CA ASN A 74 -10.88 -3.62 -6.42
C ASN A 74 -10.13 -3.83 -7.74
N ALA A 75 -10.77 -3.48 -8.85
CA ALA A 75 -10.07 -3.31 -10.12
C ALA A 75 -9.01 -2.21 -9.98
N LEU A 76 -7.75 -2.59 -10.07
CA LEU A 76 -6.61 -1.71 -9.88
C LEU A 76 -5.80 -1.66 -11.18
N ALA A 77 -5.35 -0.48 -11.55
CA ALA A 77 -4.47 -0.27 -12.70
C ALA A 77 -3.51 0.89 -12.43
N LEU A 78 -2.34 0.81 -13.09
CA LEU A 78 -1.41 1.92 -13.22
C LEU A 78 -1.39 2.34 -14.67
N THR A 79 -2.04 3.47 -14.97
CA THR A 79 -2.17 4.01 -16.32
C THR A 79 -1.25 5.21 -16.52
N GLN A 80 -0.98 5.56 -17.78
CA GLN A 80 -0.11 6.70 -18.10
C GLN A 80 -0.65 8.02 -17.52
N SER A 81 -1.97 8.22 -17.50
CA SER A 81 -2.61 9.40 -16.93
C SER A 81 -2.49 9.51 -15.41
N GLN A 82 -2.19 8.41 -14.71
CA GLN A 82 -1.92 8.39 -13.27
C GLN A 82 -0.45 8.66 -12.94
N ILE A 83 0.45 8.71 -13.93
CA ILE A 83 1.85 9.07 -13.74
C ILE A 83 1.98 10.59 -13.82
N VAL A 84 2.21 11.25 -12.69
CA VAL A 84 2.46 12.70 -12.69
C VAL A 84 3.78 13.01 -13.40
N PRO A 85 3.89 14.13 -14.13
CA PRO A 85 5.15 14.54 -14.75
C PRO A 85 6.28 14.62 -13.72
N GLY A 86 7.39 13.95 -14.01
CA GLY A 86 8.55 13.90 -13.10
C GLY A 86 8.34 13.04 -11.85
N ALA A 87 7.34 12.15 -11.85
CA ALA A 87 7.14 11.18 -10.78
C ALA A 87 8.45 10.46 -10.43
N LYS A 88 8.75 10.43 -9.13
CA LYS A 88 9.88 9.69 -8.55
C LYS A 88 9.40 8.56 -7.66
N PHE A 89 8.21 8.72 -7.08
CA PHE A 89 7.65 7.77 -6.14
C PHE A 89 6.34 7.18 -6.64
N ILE A 90 6.05 5.97 -6.17
CA ILE A 90 4.73 5.37 -6.17
C ILE A 90 4.38 4.96 -4.75
N SER A 91 3.22 5.38 -4.24
CA SER A 91 2.71 4.88 -2.98
C SER A 91 1.65 3.81 -3.19
N VAL A 92 1.74 2.75 -2.38
CA VAL A 92 0.75 1.68 -2.29
C VAL A 92 -0.03 1.88 -1.00
N HIS A 93 -1.33 2.13 -1.10
CA HIS A 93 -2.21 2.36 0.04
C HIS A 93 -3.14 1.16 0.21
N ILE A 94 -2.95 0.37 1.26
CA ILE A 94 -3.73 -0.84 1.57
C ILE A 94 -4.74 -0.53 2.67
N TYR A 95 -6.02 -0.80 2.39
CA TYR A 95 -7.14 -0.48 3.25
C TYR A 95 -7.74 -1.71 3.95
N PRO A 96 -8.44 -1.53 5.09
CA PRO A 96 -9.08 -2.64 5.83
C PRO A 96 -10.17 -3.40 5.06
N ASP A 97 -10.68 -2.86 3.96
CA ASP A 97 -11.67 -3.50 3.09
C ASP A 97 -11.02 -4.33 1.96
N ASP A 98 -9.72 -4.62 2.09
CA ASP A 98 -8.87 -5.30 1.13
C ASP A 98 -8.82 -4.62 -0.25
N THR A 99 -9.05 -3.31 -0.30
CA THR A 99 -8.83 -2.53 -1.51
C THR A 99 -7.48 -1.82 -1.46
N VAL A 100 -6.99 -1.45 -2.63
CA VAL A 100 -5.71 -0.77 -2.81
C VAL A 100 -5.88 0.48 -3.67
N GLU A 101 -5.12 1.52 -3.33
CA GLU A 101 -4.94 2.72 -4.13
C GLU A 101 -3.45 2.89 -4.48
N LEU A 102 -3.17 3.28 -5.72
CA LEU A 102 -1.84 3.61 -6.22
C LEU A 102 -1.78 5.09 -6.57
N VAL A 103 -0.79 5.80 -6.03
CA VAL A 103 -0.59 7.23 -6.31
C VAL A 103 0.87 7.48 -6.67
N THR A 104 1.11 8.27 -7.72
CA THR A 104 2.48 8.71 -8.04
C THR A 104 2.73 10.13 -7.56
N SER A 105 3.97 10.42 -7.19
CA SER A 105 4.35 11.75 -6.71
C SER A 105 5.80 12.09 -7.06
N VAL A 106 6.08 13.39 -7.15
CA VAL A 106 7.44 13.92 -7.34
C VAL A 106 8.23 13.95 -6.03
N HIS A 107 7.53 14.22 -4.93
CA HIS A 107 8.09 14.27 -3.57
C HIS A 107 7.69 13.03 -2.78
N PHE A 108 8.33 12.84 -1.62
CA PHE A 108 8.02 11.74 -0.72
C PHE A 108 6.50 11.70 -0.44
N PRO A 109 5.83 10.55 -0.66
CA PRO A 109 4.38 10.45 -0.58
C PRO A 109 3.82 10.82 0.79
N ARG A 110 2.58 11.31 0.79
CA ARG A 110 1.77 11.57 1.99
C ARG A 110 0.51 10.71 1.94
N THR A 111 -0.24 10.70 3.04
CA THR A 111 -1.58 10.09 3.07
C THR A 111 -2.49 10.73 2.02
N THR A 112 -3.34 9.92 1.37
CA THR A 112 -4.38 10.42 0.47
C THR A 112 -5.60 10.89 1.26
N ALA A 113 -6.53 11.62 0.63
CA ALA A 113 -7.79 11.98 1.27
C ALA A 113 -8.59 10.76 1.75
N ARG A 114 -8.45 9.61 1.06
CA ARG A 114 -9.03 8.33 1.52
C ARG A 114 -8.23 7.76 2.69
N GLY A 115 -6.90 7.81 2.63
CA GLY A 115 -6.02 7.45 3.74
C GLY A 115 -6.31 8.23 5.02
N GLU A 116 -6.51 9.55 4.93
CA GLU A 116 -6.87 10.42 6.05
C GLU A 116 -8.22 10.02 6.67
N LYS A 117 -9.22 9.70 5.84
CA LYS A 117 -10.52 9.19 6.33
C LYS A 117 -10.40 7.83 7.00
N ALA A 118 -9.52 6.96 6.49
CA ALA A 118 -9.27 5.65 7.08
C ALA A 118 -8.53 5.77 8.43
N ALA A 119 -7.53 6.67 8.49
CA ALA A 119 -6.83 7.06 9.69
C ALA A 119 -7.76 7.60 10.77
N ALA A 120 -8.63 8.56 10.45
CA ALA A 120 -9.60 9.11 11.41
C ALA A 120 -10.50 8.01 12.01
N LYS A 121 -11.02 7.09 11.18
CA LYS A 121 -11.81 5.94 11.67
C LYS A 121 -11.02 4.95 12.53
N MET A 122 -9.70 4.92 12.40
CA MET A 122 -8.81 4.09 13.22
C MET A 122 -8.53 4.77 14.56
N ASP A 123 -8.30 6.07 14.55
CA ASP A 123 -8.12 6.87 15.75
C ASP A 123 -9.39 6.84 16.63
N ASP A 124 -10.57 7.01 16.03
CA ASP A 124 -11.87 6.86 16.73
C ASP A 124 -11.98 5.50 17.42
N ARG A 125 -11.55 4.42 16.76
CA ARG A 125 -11.56 3.05 17.32
C ARG A 125 -10.57 2.86 18.46
N HIS A 126 -9.47 3.61 18.46
CA HIS A 126 -8.45 3.56 19.50
C HIS A 126 -8.71 4.60 20.61
N GLY A 127 -9.82 5.34 20.54
CA GLY A 127 -10.21 6.34 21.53
C GLY A 127 -9.27 7.55 21.57
N LYS A 128 -8.69 7.91 20.43
CA LYS A 128 -7.80 9.08 20.28
C LYS A 128 -8.53 10.33 19.83
#